data_AF-A0A820WT80-F1
#
_entry.id   AF-A0A820WT80-F1
#
_cell.length_a   1.000
_cell.length_b   1.000
_cell.length_c   1.000
_cell.angle_alpha   90.00
_cell.angle_beta   90.00
_cell.angle_gamma   90.00
#
_symmetry.space_group_name_H-M   'P 1'
#
loop_
_entity.id
_entity.type
_entity.pdbx_description
1 polymer ?
#
loop_
_entity_poly.entity_id
_entity_poly.type
_entity_poly.pdbx_seq_one_letter_code
_entity_poly.pdbx_strand_id
1 'polypeptide(L)'
;MSLRNRALRWLQIILTLFYGQVISTAIYEYTIQGICGLILSFRPMYDSVLLIVLGVFMFLFVIYAIPAVWFCHLQMSIISVLILIAIFILTSVKAFIEVKYMGQHSIRIEWATIRIVEFVLRILGIVASVLFVMCLKKGYKPENF
;
A
#
# COMPACT_ATOMS: atom_id res chain seq x y z
N MET A 1 24.26 18.57 -11.74
CA MET A 1 22.97 17.96 -11.35
C MET A 1 22.67 18.30 -9.89
N SER A 2 21.58 19.04 -9.61
CA SER A 2 21.26 19.52 -8.25
C SER A 2 21.01 18.35 -7.28
N LEU A 3 21.30 18.56 -6.00
CA LEU A 3 21.10 17.57 -4.94
C LEU A 3 19.63 17.08 -4.89
N ARG A 4 18.69 18.00 -5.16
CA ARG A 4 17.25 17.74 -5.28
C ARG A 4 16.91 16.72 -6.37
N ASN A 5 17.49 16.86 -7.56
CA ASN A 5 17.20 15.96 -8.68
C ASN A 5 17.75 14.55 -8.43
N ARG A 6 18.84 14.42 -7.67
CA ARG A 6 19.33 13.11 -7.22
C ARG A 6 18.39 12.50 -6.18
N ALA A 7 17.94 13.27 -5.19
CA ALA A 7 16.98 12.80 -4.18
C ALA A 7 15.64 12.35 -4.79
N LEU A 8 15.11 13.09 -5.76
CA LEU A 8 13.89 12.70 -6.49
C LEU A 8 14.03 11.38 -7.22
N ARG A 9 15.16 11.14 -7.92
CA ARG A 9 15.40 9.85 -8.59
C ARG A 9 15.48 8.68 -7.62
N TRP A 10 16.17 8.86 -6.49
CA TRP A 10 16.23 7.82 -5.46
C TRP A 10 14.85 7.53 -4.84
N LEU A 11 14.05 8.57 -4.58
CA LEU A 11 12.67 8.43 -4.12
C LEU A 11 11.79 7.70 -5.16
N GLN A 12 11.93 8.02 -6.44
CA GLN A 12 11.22 7.31 -7.52
C GLN A 12 11.55 5.81 -7.55
N ILE A 13 12.82 5.44 -7.41
CA ILE A 13 13.25 4.04 -7.38
C ILE A 13 12.67 3.32 -6.16
N ILE A 14 12.80 3.90 -4.97
CA ILE A 14 12.29 3.32 -3.72
C ILE A 14 10.77 3.14 -3.78
N LEU A 15 10.05 4.17 -4.25
CA LEU A 15 8.59 4.11 -4.39
C LEU A 15 8.15 3.08 -5.42
N THR A 16 8.86 2.96 -6.54
CA THR A 16 8.54 1.96 -7.57
C THR A 16 8.72 0.53 -7.05
N LEU A 17 9.81 0.27 -6.30
CA LEU A 17 10.01 -1.02 -5.65
C LEU A 17 8.92 -1.31 -4.61
N PHE A 18 8.55 -0.32 -3.81
CA PHE A 18 7.45 -0.43 -2.86
C PHE A 18 6.12 -0.74 -3.56
N TYR A 19 5.79 -0.04 -4.66
CA TYR A 19 4.56 -0.31 -5.42
C TYR A 19 4.56 -1.72 -6.02
N GLY A 20 5.71 -2.22 -6.49
CA GLY A 20 5.86 -3.61 -6.92
C GLY A 20 5.50 -4.61 -5.82
N GLN A 21 5.94 -4.36 -4.59
CA GLN A 21 5.57 -5.20 -3.44
C GLN A 21 4.07 -5.10 -3.11
N VAL A 22 3.47 -3.90 -3.19
CA VAL A 22 2.02 -3.71 -2.99
C VAL A 22 1.21 -4.46 -4.06
N ILE A 23 1.65 -4.45 -5.32
CA ILE A 23 1.01 -5.22 -6.41
C ILE A 23 1.03 -6.72 -6.11
N SER A 24 2.21 -7.25 -5.74
CA SER A 24 2.35 -8.67 -5.43
C SER A 24 1.41 -9.07 -4.29
N THR A 25 1.34 -8.25 -3.24
CA THR A 25 0.45 -8.47 -2.09
C THR A 25 -1.03 -8.40 -2.51
N ALA A 26 -1.41 -7.43 -3.35
CA ALA A 26 -2.76 -7.29 -3.90
C ALA A 26 -3.21 -8.54 -4.66
N ILE A 27 -2.35 -9.06 -5.53
CA ILE A 27 -2.64 -10.23 -6.37
C ILE A 27 -2.70 -11.49 -5.51
N TYR A 28 -1.64 -11.79 -4.75
CA TYR A 28 -1.53 -13.07 -4.05
C TYR A 28 -2.39 -13.14 -2.78
N GLU A 29 -2.32 -12.14 -1.90
CA GLU A 29 -2.94 -12.22 -0.57
C GLU A 29 -4.39 -11.73 -0.58
N TYR A 30 -4.74 -10.73 -1.38
CA TYR A 30 -6.08 -10.14 -1.34
C TYR A 30 -7.01 -10.68 -2.45
N THR A 31 -6.46 -10.92 -3.64
CA THR A 31 -7.27 -11.40 -4.77
C THR A 31 -7.34 -12.92 -4.82
N ILE A 32 -6.20 -13.61 -4.92
CA ILE A 32 -6.19 -15.08 -5.03
C ILE A 32 -6.70 -15.75 -3.76
N GLN A 33 -6.16 -15.41 -2.58
CA GLN A 33 -6.65 -16.00 -1.32
C GLN A 33 -8.10 -15.61 -1.01
N GLY A 34 -8.53 -14.38 -1.37
CA GLY A 34 -9.91 -13.94 -1.22
C GLY A 34 -10.89 -14.78 -2.05
N ILE A 35 -10.57 -14.98 -3.34
CA ILE A 35 -11.37 -15.81 -4.26
C ILE A 35 -11.39 -17.28 -3.80
N CYS A 36 -10.22 -17.86 -3.47
CA CYS A 36 -10.15 -19.22 -2.96
C CYS A 36 -10.96 -19.40 -1.67
N GLY A 37 -10.92 -18.43 -0.76
CA GLY A 37 -11.70 -18.46 0.49
C GLY A 37 -13.21 -18.39 0.25
N LEU A 38 -13.66 -17.66 -0.78
CA LEU A 38 -15.07 -17.52 -1.13
C LEU A 38 -15.60 -18.75 -1.86
N ILE A 39 -14.79 -19.39 -2.72
CA ILE A 39 -15.17 -20.62 -3.44
C ILE A 39 -15.18 -21.83 -2.51
N LEU A 40 -14.15 -21.97 -1.66
CA LEU A 40 -13.95 -23.16 -0.85
C LEU A 40 -14.61 -23.08 0.54
N SER A 41 -15.32 -21.99 0.86
CA SER A 41 -16.04 -21.77 2.13
C SER A 41 -15.22 -21.99 3.41
N PHE A 42 -13.88 -21.90 3.33
CA PHE A 42 -12.99 -22.09 4.49
C PHE A 42 -12.99 -20.90 5.46
N ARG A 43 -13.54 -19.75 5.06
CA ARG A 43 -13.54 -18.51 5.85
C ARG A 43 -14.93 -17.90 5.93
N PRO A 44 -15.25 -17.19 7.02
CA PRO A 44 -16.52 -16.49 7.13
C PRO A 44 -16.63 -15.42 6.04
N MET A 45 -17.82 -15.29 5.45
CA MET A 45 -18.09 -14.46 4.26
C MET A 45 -17.63 -13.00 4.40
N TYR A 46 -17.65 -12.43 5.61
CA TYR A 46 -17.19 -11.07 5.88
C TYR A 46 -15.67 -10.90 5.65
N ASP A 47 -14.86 -11.94 5.91
CA ASP A 47 -13.41 -11.89 5.72
C ASP A 47 -13.06 -11.93 4.23
N SER A 48 -13.76 -12.78 3.46
CA SER A 48 -13.60 -12.84 2.01
C SER A 48 -14.00 -11.54 1.30
N VAL A 49 -15.08 -10.89 1.72
CA VAL A 49 -15.49 -9.59 1.17
C VAL A 49 -14.47 -8.50 1.50
N LEU A 50 -13.96 -8.47 2.74
CA LEU A 50 -12.92 -7.52 3.15
C LEU A 50 -11.63 -7.68 2.33
N LEU A 51 -11.23 -8.92 2.03
CA LEU A 51 -10.07 -9.22 1.18
C LEU A 51 -10.26 -8.69 -0.25
N ILE A 52 -11.43 -8.90 -0.85
CA ILE A 52 -11.73 -8.39 -2.20
C ILE A 52 -11.70 -6.86 -2.23
N VAL A 53 -12.33 -6.21 -1.25
CA VAL A 53 -12.33 -4.74 -1.13
C VAL A 53 -10.90 -4.21 -1.01
N LEU A 54 -10.07 -4.82 -0.16
CA LEU A 54 -8.65 -4.49 -0.03
C LEU A 54 -7.88 -4.66 -1.34
N GLY A 55 -8.15 -5.74 -2.08
CA GLY A 55 -7.57 -5.98 -3.41
C GLY A 55 -7.89 -4.84 -4.38
N VAL A 56 -9.17 -4.44 -4.47
CA VAL A 56 -9.63 -3.33 -5.33
C VAL A 56 -8.92 -2.02 -4.96
N PHE A 57 -8.86 -1.67 -3.68
CA PHE A 57 -8.16 -0.46 -3.23
C PHE A 57 -6.67 -0.49 -3.59
N MET A 58 -6.01 -1.65 -3.46
CA MET A 58 -4.60 -1.79 -3.85
C MET A 58 -4.39 -1.67 -5.36
N PHE A 59 -5.29 -2.21 -6.19
CA PHE A 59 -5.23 -2.01 -7.64
C PHE A 59 -5.42 -0.53 -8.01
N LEU A 60 -6.41 0.14 -7.41
CA LEU A 60 -6.60 1.57 -7.60
C LEU A 60 -5.35 2.35 -7.20
N PHE A 61 -4.77 2.05 -6.04
CA PHE A 61 -3.52 2.67 -5.60
C PHE A 61 -2.42 2.54 -6.66
N VAL A 62 -2.20 1.34 -7.20
CA VAL A 62 -1.16 1.10 -8.20
C VAL A 62 -1.40 1.88 -9.48
N ILE A 63 -2.64 1.90 -9.97
CA ILE A 63 -3.04 2.64 -11.18
C ILE A 63 -2.76 4.13 -11.02
N TYR A 64 -2.97 4.70 -9.83
CA TYR A 64 -2.69 6.12 -9.57
C TYR A 64 -1.22 6.39 -9.23
N ALA A 65 -0.57 5.51 -8.48
CA ALA A 65 0.76 5.73 -7.92
C ALA A 65 1.88 5.62 -8.96
N ILE A 66 1.81 4.65 -9.88
CA ILE A 66 2.85 4.48 -10.91
C ILE A 66 2.93 5.72 -11.83
N PRO A 67 1.83 6.18 -12.46
CA PRO A 67 1.88 7.39 -13.29
C PRO A 67 2.26 8.63 -12.48
N ALA A 68 1.78 8.75 -11.24
CA ALA A 68 2.11 9.88 -10.38
C ALA A 68 3.62 10.03 -10.12
N VAL A 69 4.31 8.91 -9.88
CA VAL A 69 5.76 8.90 -9.61
C VAL A 69 6.58 9.08 -10.88
N TRP A 70 6.17 8.49 -12.01
CA TRP A 70 6.91 8.58 -13.27
C TRP A 70 6.75 9.93 -13.96
N PHE A 71 5.54 10.50 -13.96
CA PHE A 71 5.26 11.79 -14.58
C PHE A 71 5.35 12.97 -13.61
N CYS A 72 5.70 12.73 -12.34
CA CYS A 72 5.84 13.76 -11.32
C CYS A 72 4.57 14.63 -11.13
N HIS A 73 3.39 14.05 -11.34
CA HIS A 73 2.11 14.76 -11.22
C HIS A 73 1.69 14.91 -9.75
N LEU A 74 1.81 16.14 -9.21
CA LEU A 74 1.55 16.45 -7.81
C LEU A 74 0.15 16.01 -7.34
N GLN A 75 -0.90 16.31 -8.10
CA GLN A 75 -2.29 15.98 -7.74
C GLN A 75 -2.50 14.46 -7.63
N MET A 76 -2.01 13.69 -8.61
CA MET A 76 -2.12 12.23 -8.58
C MET A 76 -1.29 11.62 -7.44
N SER A 77 -0.11 12.19 -7.13
CA SER A 77 0.68 11.74 -5.97
C SER A 77 -0.07 11.95 -4.65
N ILE A 78 -0.76 13.08 -4.47
CA ILE A 78 -1.56 13.34 -3.27
C ILE A 78 -2.70 12.30 -3.17
N ILE A 79 -3.42 12.05 -4.26
CA ILE A 79 -4.49 11.04 -4.29
C ILE A 79 -3.93 9.66 -3.94
N SER A 80 -2.77 9.27 -4.49
CA SER A 80 -2.15 7.98 -4.16
C SER A 80 -1.78 7.85 -2.68
N VAL A 81 -1.35 8.94 -2.03
CA VAL A 81 -1.05 8.95 -0.59
C VAL A 81 -2.34 8.73 0.22
N LEU A 82 -3.43 9.39 -0.15
CA LEU A 82 -4.72 9.20 0.51
C LEU A 82 -5.22 7.76 0.39
N ILE A 83 -5.11 7.16 -0.80
CA ILE A 83 -5.49 5.76 -1.01
C ILE A 83 -4.57 4.83 -0.18
N LEU A 84 -3.27 5.11 -0.12
CA LEU A 84 -2.32 4.32 0.69
C LEU A 84 -2.65 4.36 2.19
N ILE A 85 -3.07 5.52 2.70
CA ILE A 85 -3.53 5.67 4.09
C ILE A 85 -4.81 4.85 4.33
N ALA A 86 -5.78 4.90 3.40
CA ALA A 86 -6.99 4.09 3.51
C ALA A 86 -6.68 2.58 3.52
N ILE A 87 -5.78 2.13 2.63
CA ILE A 87 -5.28 0.75 2.60
C ILE A 87 -4.64 0.37 3.94
N PHE A 88 -3.80 1.25 4.51
CA PHE A 88 -3.16 1.02 5.80
C PHE A 88 -4.18 0.83 6.92
N ILE A 89 -5.19 1.70 7.01
CA ILE A 89 -6.26 1.61 8.02
C ILE A 89 -7.02 0.29 7.85
N LEU A 90 -7.46 -0.04 6.64
CA LEU A 90 -8.23 -1.27 6.37
C LEU A 90 -7.45 -2.54 6.74
N THR A 91 -6.16 -2.60 6.40
CA THR A 91 -5.34 -3.75 6.80
C THR A 91 -5.07 -3.81 8.30
N SER A 92 -5.03 -2.65 8.97
CA SER A 92 -4.91 -2.60 10.42
C SER A 92 -6.14 -3.19 11.10
N VAL A 93 -7.33 -2.81 10.62
CA VAL A 93 -8.59 -3.35 11.10
C VAL A 93 -8.66 -4.86 10.87
N LYS A 94 -8.29 -5.34 9.67
CA LYS A 94 -8.20 -6.78 9.37
C LYS A 94 -7.28 -7.50 10.36
N ALA A 95 -6.06 -7.00 10.56
CA ALA A 95 -5.10 -7.62 11.47
C ALA A 95 -5.62 -7.67 12.91
N PHE A 96 -6.29 -6.62 13.38
CA PHE A 96 -6.87 -6.58 14.73
C PHE A 96 -7.99 -7.62 14.90
N ILE A 97 -8.84 -7.78 13.88
CA ILE A 97 -9.87 -8.82 13.84
C ILE A 97 -9.23 -10.20 13.89
N GLU A 98 -8.24 -10.49 13.03
CA GLU A 98 -7.53 -11.78 12.99
C GLU A 98 -6.92 -12.14 14.36
N VAL A 99 -6.27 -11.19 15.03
CA VAL A 99 -5.67 -11.42 16.37
C VAL A 99 -6.73 -11.75 17.42
N LYS A 100 -7.90 -11.10 17.38
CA LYS A 100 -9.00 -11.37 18.32
C LYS A 100 -9.59 -12.77 18.14
N TYR A 101 -9.66 -13.27 16.90
CA TYR A 101 -10.33 -14.52 16.57
C TYR A 101 -9.40 -15.74 16.37
N MET A 102 -8.07 -15.56 16.31
CA MET A 102 -7.12 -16.69 16.26
C MET A 102 -6.86 -17.30 17.64
N GLY A 103 -7.24 -18.57 17.82
CA GLY A 103 -7.17 -19.32 19.08
C GLY A 103 -5.88 -20.09 19.39
N GLN A 104 -4.86 -20.11 18.52
CA GLN A 104 -3.63 -20.89 18.72
C GLN A 104 -2.38 -20.00 18.93
N HIS A 105 -1.67 -20.19 20.04
CA HIS A 105 -0.58 -19.31 20.50
C HIS A 105 0.73 -19.38 19.71
N SER A 106 1.12 -20.53 19.16
CA SER A 106 2.39 -20.70 18.42
C SER A 106 2.34 -20.08 17.03
N ILE A 107 1.24 -20.33 16.29
CA ILE A 107 0.93 -19.68 15.01
C ILE A 107 0.82 -18.15 15.19
N ARG A 108 0.35 -17.69 16.35
CA ARG A 108 0.19 -16.25 16.62
C ARG A 108 1.50 -15.44 16.56
N ILE A 109 2.65 -16.00 16.91
CA ILE A 109 3.93 -15.24 16.95
C ILE A 109 4.49 -15.00 15.55
N GLU A 110 4.51 -16.04 14.70
CA GLU A 110 4.99 -15.93 13.31
C GLU A 110 4.11 -14.96 12.51
N TRP A 111 2.79 -15.12 12.61
CA TRP A 111 1.83 -14.24 11.96
C TRP A 111 1.90 -12.80 12.49
N ALA A 112 2.07 -12.62 13.81
CA ALA A 112 2.27 -11.28 14.38
C ALA A 112 3.55 -10.62 13.85
N THR A 113 4.63 -11.38 13.69
CA THR A 113 5.91 -10.86 13.18
C THR A 113 5.78 -10.41 11.74
N ILE A 114 5.15 -11.22 10.88
CA ILE A 114 4.86 -10.86 9.48
C ILE A 114 4.02 -9.59 9.42
N ARG A 115 2.95 -9.50 10.23
CA ARG A 115 2.09 -8.32 10.28
C ARG A 115 2.86 -7.08 10.73
N ILE A 116 3.69 -7.16 11.76
CA ILE A 116 4.52 -6.02 12.21
C ILE A 116 5.44 -5.53 11.08
N VAL A 117 6.10 -6.45 10.37
CA VAL A 117 6.95 -6.09 9.23
C VAL A 117 6.15 -5.41 8.12
N GLU A 118 4.97 -5.94 7.76
CA GLU A 118 4.07 -5.30 6.80
C GLU A 118 3.66 -3.89 7.23
N PHE A 119 3.36 -3.70 8.52
CA PHE A 119 3.04 -2.40 9.10
C PHE A 119 4.19 -1.40 8.93
N VAL A 120 5.41 -1.82 9.30
CA VAL A 120 6.61 -0.96 9.19
C VAL A 120 6.86 -0.60 7.72
N LEU A 121 6.78 -1.56 6.81
CA LEU A 121 6.96 -1.31 5.37
C LEU A 121 5.94 -0.31 4.82
N ARG A 122 4.67 -0.41 5.23
CA ARG A 122 3.63 0.54 4.81
C ARG A 122 3.87 1.95 5.36
N ILE A 123 4.28 2.07 6.62
CA ILE A 123 4.64 3.37 7.21
C ILE A 123 5.80 4.00 6.43
N LEU A 124 6.84 3.23 6.13
CA LEU A 124 7.96 3.70 5.31
C LEU A 124 7.51 4.13 3.91
N GLY A 125 6.61 3.38 3.28
CA GLY A 125 6.00 3.73 2.00
C GLY A 125 5.21 5.03 2.04
N ILE A 126 4.43 5.26 3.10
CA ILE A 126 3.70 6.53 3.32
C ILE A 126 4.69 7.69 3.49
N VAL A 127 5.70 7.53 4.34
CA VAL A 127 6.73 8.55 4.56
C VAL A 127 7.45 8.90 3.26
N ALA A 128 7.88 7.90 2.48
CA ALA A 128 8.52 8.11 1.19
C ALA A 128 7.59 8.84 0.21
N SER A 129 6.31 8.48 0.16
CA SER A 129 5.33 9.10 -0.73
C SER A 129 5.06 10.56 -0.35
N VAL A 130 5.00 10.87 0.95
CA VAL A 130 4.87 12.25 1.46
C VAL A 130 6.12 13.07 1.14
N LEU A 131 7.32 12.51 1.34
CA LEU A 131 8.58 13.18 0.99
C LEU A 131 8.64 13.48 -0.52
N PHE A 132 8.19 12.54 -1.36
CA PHE A 132 8.09 12.74 -2.80
C PHE A 132 7.16 13.90 -3.16
N VAL A 133 5.95 13.94 -2.57
CA VAL A 133 5.00 15.07 -2.73
C VAL A 133 5.61 16.40 -2.29
N MET A 134 6.32 16.44 -1.15
CA MET A 134 7.01 17.64 -0.67
C MET A 134 8.10 18.10 -1.64
N CYS A 135 8.89 17.17 -2.19
CA CYS A 135 9.91 17.47 -3.20
C CYS A 135 9.29 18.02 -4.48
N LEU A 136 8.17 17.46 -4.94
CA LEU A 136 7.43 17.96 -6.09
C LEU A 136 6.87 19.36 -5.83
N LYS A 137 6.21 19.60 -4.69
CA LYS A 137 5.63 20.90 -4.33
C LYS A 137 6.69 22.01 -4.29
N LYS A 138 7.90 21.73 -3.78
CA LYS A 138 9.02 22.68 -3.79
C LYS A 138 9.62 22.93 -5.19
N GLY A 139 9.36 22.05 -6.16
CA GLY A 139 9.77 22.19 -7.55
C GLY A 139 8.71 22.76 -8.48
N TYR A 140 7.45 22.80 -8.04
CA TYR A 140 6.31 23.24 -8.82
C TYR A 140 6.27 24.77 -8.88
N LYS A 141 6.67 25.36 -10.01
CA LYS A 141 6.31 26.74 -10.34
C LYS A 141 4.98 26.69 -11.10
N PRO A 142 3.90 27.32 -10.60
CA PRO A 142 2.58 27.25 -11.22
C PRO A 142 2.45 28.06 -12.54
N GLU A 143 3.55 28.40 -13.22
CA GLU A 143 3.56 29.39 -14.31
C GLU A 143 3.38 28.81 -15.73
N ASN A 144 3.20 27.49 -15.89
CA ASN A 144 3.08 26.85 -17.22
C ASN A 144 1.81 25.97 -17.34
N PHE A 145 0.64 26.57 -17.13
CA PHE A 145 -0.62 26.03 -17.64
C PHE A 145 -1.31 27.11 -18.48
#